data_AF-A0A0B4ILP5-F1
#
_entry.id   AF-A0A0B4ILP5-F1
#
_cell.length_a   1.000
_cell.length_b   1.000
_cell.length_c   1.000
_cell.angle_alpha   90.00
_cell.angle_beta   90.00
_cell.angle_gamma   90.00
#
_symmetry.space_group_name_H-M   'P 1'
#
loop_
_entity.id
_entity.type
_entity.pdbx_description
1 polymer ?
#
loop_
_entity_poly.entity_id
_entity_poly.type
_entity_poly.pdbx_seq_one_letter_code
_entity_poly.pdbx_strand_id
1 'polypeptide(L)'
;QMSFWGATVITNLMSAAPYIGNTLVQWIWGGFSVDNATLTRFFTFHFILPFMIAGASMIHLLFLHQTGSSNPTGLNSNLDKIPFHPYYTYKDIMGFSIMLGALAILSSFAPNLLGDPDNFTPANPLVTPPHIKPEWYFLFAYAILRSIPNKLGGVLALLFSITILFLMPISHTSKQRNSMFRPLTKTLFWVLIANTLILTWI
;
A
#
# COMPACT_ATOMS: atom_id res chain seq x y z
N GLN A 1 15.57 -2.01 15.65
CA GLN A 1 14.45 -1.91 16.61
C GLN A 1 13.10 -1.86 15.91
N MET A 2 12.93 -0.96 14.92
CA MET A 2 11.64 -0.75 14.24
C MET A 2 11.03 -2.01 13.63
N SER A 3 11.83 -2.87 12.98
CA SER A 3 11.30 -4.12 12.41
C SER A 3 10.61 -5.03 13.45
N PHE A 4 11.22 -5.20 14.63
CA PHE A 4 10.67 -6.08 15.68
C PHE A 4 9.39 -5.50 16.29
N TRP A 5 9.41 -4.22 16.65
CA TRP A 5 8.26 -3.57 17.27
C TRP A 5 7.12 -3.33 16.28
N GLY A 6 7.44 -3.03 15.02
CA GLY A 6 6.47 -2.96 13.93
C GLY A 6 5.77 -4.31 13.73
N ALA A 7 6.54 -5.40 13.63
CA ALA A 7 5.97 -6.75 13.55
C ALA A 7 5.07 -7.06 14.75
N THR A 8 5.53 -6.75 15.98
CA THR A 8 4.78 -6.97 17.22
C THR A 8 3.45 -6.21 17.21
N VAL A 9 3.46 -4.92 16.90
CA VAL A 9 2.25 -4.08 16.90
C VAL A 9 1.28 -4.51 15.80
N ILE A 10 1.75 -4.65 14.56
CA ILE A 10 0.90 -4.93 13.39
C ILE A 10 0.21 -6.29 13.52
N THR A 11 0.96 -7.34 13.86
CA THR A 11 0.37 -8.68 14.02
C THR A 11 -0.59 -8.73 15.21
N ASN A 12 -0.30 -8.01 16.30
CA ASN A 12 -1.18 -7.94 17.45
C ASN A 12 -2.50 -7.23 17.16
N LEU A 13 -2.65 -6.50 16.05
CA LEU A 13 -3.96 -5.98 15.61
C LEU A 13 -4.98 -7.12 15.41
N MET A 14 -4.53 -8.32 15.02
CA MET A 14 -5.40 -9.50 14.86
C MET A 14 -6.03 -9.96 16.17
N SER A 15 -5.45 -9.61 17.33
CA SER A 15 -6.08 -9.92 18.63
C SER A 15 -7.39 -9.16 18.87
N ALA A 16 -7.71 -8.15 18.04
CA ALA A 16 -9.01 -7.49 18.07
C ALA A 16 -10.16 -8.39 17.57
N ALA A 17 -9.87 -9.47 16.84
CA ALA A 17 -10.88 -10.40 16.36
C ALA A 17 -11.58 -11.11 17.55
N PRO A 18 -12.92 -11.01 17.68
CA PRO A 18 -13.65 -11.65 18.78
C PRO A 18 -13.41 -13.16 18.83
N TYR A 19 -13.32 -13.70 20.04
CA TYR A 19 -13.16 -15.13 20.36
C TYR A 19 -11.83 -15.78 19.93
N ILE A 20 -11.35 -15.53 18.72
CA ILE A 20 -10.19 -16.23 18.13
C ILE A 20 -8.91 -15.39 18.07
N GLY A 21 -8.97 -14.10 18.39
CA GLY A 21 -7.89 -13.14 18.13
C GLY A 21 -6.54 -13.54 18.76
N ASN A 22 -6.52 -13.89 20.05
CA ASN A 22 -5.27 -14.26 20.73
C ASN A 22 -4.65 -15.53 20.12
N THR A 23 -5.47 -16.52 19.80
CA THR A 23 -5.02 -17.76 19.16
C THR A 23 -4.45 -17.48 17.76
N LEU A 24 -5.07 -16.58 16.99
CA LEU A 24 -4.55 -16.17 15.67
C LEU A 24 -3.18 -15.50 15.78
N VAL A 25 -3.01 -14.58 16.73
CA VAL A 25 -1.73 -13.89 16.93
C VAL A 25 -0.61 -14.87 17.28
N GLN A 26 -0.84 -15.75 18.26
CA GLN A 26 0.14 -16.76 18.65
C GLN A 26 0.43 -17.76 17.52
N TRP A 27 -0.59 -18.11 16.73
CA TRP A 27 -0.42 -18.95 15.55
C TRP A 27 0.43 -18.29 14.46
N ILE A 28 0.27 -16.98 14.22
CA ILE A 28 1.13 -16.22 13.31
C ILE A 28 2.56 -16.18 13.84
N TRP A 29 2.74 -15.88 15.13
CA TRP A 29 4.07 -15.82 15.74
C TRP A 29 4.78 -17.17 15.80
N GLY A 30 4.01 -18.27 15.92
CA GLY A 30 4.57 -19.59 16.21
C GLY A 30 5.09 -19.69 17.65
N GLY A 31 4.52 -18.91 18.57
CA GLY A 31 4.96 -18.76 19.95
C GLY A 31 4.18 -17.67 20.70
N PHE A 32 4.67 -17.27 21.88
CA PHE A 32 4.02 -16.27 22.73
C PHE A 32 4.41 -14.82 22.41
N SER A 33 5.47 -14.63 21.64
CA SER A 33 5.98 -13.32 21.19
C SER A 33 6.59 -13.47 19.80
N VAL A 34 6.87 -12.34 19.14
CA VAL A 34 7.71 -12.33 17.93
C VAL A 34 9.09 -12.86 18.30
N ASP A 35 9.55 -13.90 17.61
CA ASP A 35 10.85 -14.54 17.84
C ASP A 35 11.34 -15.25 16.55
N ASN A 36 12.36 -16.11 16.64
CA ASN A 36 12.99 -16.80 15.52
C ASN A 36 12.01 -17.56 14.61
N ALA A 37 11.00 -18.23 15.21
CA ALA A 37 9.95 -18.91 14.45
C ALA A 37 9.16 -17.93 13.56
N THR A 38 8.86 -16.73 14.08
CA THR A 38 8.19 -15.66 13.32
C THR A 38 9.09 -15.18 12.18
N LEU A 39 10.36 -14.89 12.46
CA LEU A 39 11.32 -14.36 11.48
C LEU A 39 11.52 -15.32 10.30
N THR A 40 11.71 -16.62 10.58
CA THR A 40 11.92 -17.63 9.54
C THR A 40 10.70 -17.74 8.63
N ARG A 41 9.49 -17.75 9.20
CA ARG A 41 8.24 -17.79 8.42
C ARG A 41 8.01 -16.52 7.63
N PHE A 42 8.29 -15.35 8.22
CA PHE A 42 8.15 -14.07 7.54
C PHE A 42 9.10 -13.96 6.36
N PHE A 43 10.33 -14.47 6.48
CA PHE A 43 11.23 -14.59 5.33
C PHE A 43 10.66 -15.49 4.24
N THR A 44 10.14 -16.67 4.58
CA THR A 44 9.50 -17.56 3.60
C THR A 44 8.30 -16.89 2.91
N PHE A 45 7.44 -16.21 3.66
CA PHE A 45 6.30 -15.46 3.09
C PHE A 45 6.77 -14.31 2.20
N HIS A 46 7.75 -13.53 2.65
CA HIS A 46 8.34 -12.44 1.89
C HIS A 46 8.97 -12.93 0.58
N PHE A 47 9.54 -14.13 0.57
CA PHE A 47 10.09 -14.74 -0.64
C PHE A 47 9.01 -15.17 -1.63
N ILE A 48 7.93 -15.82 -1.18
CA ILE A 48 6.89 -16.37 -2.07
C ILE A 48 5.89 -15.32 -2.57
N LEU A 49 5.57 -14.30 -1.75
CA LEU A 49 4.56 -13.27 -2.08
C LEU A 49 4.85 -12.51 -3.39
N PRO A 50 6.09 -12.08 -3.71
CA PRO A 50 6.41 -11.45 -4.99
C PRO A 50 6.03 -12.30 -6.21
N PHE A 51 6.21 -13.62 -6.15
CA PHE A 51 5.83 -14.52 -7.25
C PHE A 51 4.31 -14.64 -7.39
N MET A 52 3.58 -14.66 -6.27
CA MET A 52 2.12 -14.59 -6.29
C MET A 52 1.62 -13.25 -6.87
N ILE A 53 2.27 -12.13 -6.54
CA ILE A 53 1.97 -10.81 -7.12
C ILE A 53 2.24 -10.80 -8.62
N ALA A 54 3.32 -11.43 -9.09
CA ALA A 54 3.59 -11.56 -10.53
C ALA A 54 2.48 -12.35 -11.23
N GLY A 55 2.03 -13.47 -10.65
CA GLY A 55 0.90 -14.25 -11.16
C GLY A 55 -0.41 -13.43 -11.20
N ALA A 56 -0.73 -12.71 -10.13
CA ALA A 56 -1.89 -11.82 -10.08
C ALA A 56 -1.80 -10.68 -11.10
N SER A 57 -0.59 -10.14 -11.35
CA SER A 57 -0.35 -9.11 -12.36
C SER A 57 -0.61 -9.62 -13.78
N MET A 58 -0.27 -10.88 -14.09
CA MET A 58 -0.62 -11.49 -15.38
C MET A 58 -2.13 -11.64 -15.56
N ILE A 59 -2.85 -12.06 -14.51
CA ILE A 59 -4.31 -12.12 -14.54
C ILE A 59 -4.91 -10.72 -14.73
N HIS A 60 -4.37 -9.72 -14.04
CA HIS A 60 -4.76 -8.32 -14.21
C HIS A 60 -4.60 -7.84 -15.66
N LEU A 61 -3.44 -8.11 -16.29
CA LEU A 61 -3.19 -7.74 -17.69
C LEU A 61 -4.09 -8.51 -18.68
N LEU A 62 -4.42 -9.77 -18.39
CA LEU A 62 -5.35 -10.54 -19.19
C LEU A 62 -6.73 -9.88 -19.23
N PHE A 63 -7.28 -9.48 -18.08
CA PHE A 63 -8.57 -8.77 -18.03
C PHE A 63 -8.49 -7.38 -18.67
N LEU A 64 -7.36 -6.68 -18.53
CA LEU A 64 -7.13 -5.42 -19.22
C LEU A 64 -7.19 -5.62 -20.74
N HIS A 65 -6.55 -6.66 -21.27
CA HIS A 65 -6.51 -6.93 -22.72
C HIS A 65 -7.86 -7.33 -23.32
N GLN A 66 -8.81 -7.84 -22.51
CA GLN A 66 -10.17 -8.12 -23.00
C GLN A 66 -10.94 -6.84 -23.37
N THR A 67 -10.65 -5.71 -22.72
CA THR A 67 -11.38 -4.45 -22.94
C THR A 67 -10.52 -3.35 -23.56
N GLY A 68 -9.20 -3.45 -23.42
CA GLY A 68 -8.23 -2.41 -23.78
C GLY A 68 -8.16 -1.28 -22.75
N SER A 69 -7.13 -0.44 -22.88
CA SER A 69 -6.93 0.72 -22.01
C SER A 69 -8.03 1.77 -22.19
N SER A 70 -8.41 2.43 -21.10
CA SER A 70 -9.20 3.66 -21.17
C SER A 70 -8.32 4.84 -21.64
N ASN A 71 -8.92 6.01 -21.83
CA ASN A 71 -8.26 7.24 -22.23
C ASN A 71 -8.79 8.43 -21.39
N PRO A 72 -8.12 9.59 -21.36
CA PRO A 72 -8.48 10.70 -20.47
C PRO A 72 -9.93 11.19 -20.60
N THR A 73 -10.52 11.15 -21.79
CA THR A 73 -11.90 11.60 -22.03
C THR A 73 -12.95 10.64 -21.46
N GLY A 74 -12.59 9.36 -21.30
CA GLY A 74 -13.50 8.29 -20.89
C GLY A 74 -14.45 7.80 -21.98
N LEU A 75 -14.34 8.35 -23.21
CA LEU A 75 -15.09 7.93 -24.39
C LEU A 75 -14.45 6.69 -25.05
N ASN A 76 -15.16 6.10 -26.02
CA ASN A 76 -14.63 4.96 -26.77
C ASN A 76 -13.47 5.40 -27.69
N SER A 77 -12.27 4.84 -27.48
CA SER A 77 -11.07 5.15 -28.27
C SER A 77 -10.91 4.30 -29.53
N ASN A 78 -11.84 3.37 -29.84
CA ASN A 78 -11.70 2.47 -30.99
C ASN A 78 -11.53 3.19 -32.35
N LEU A 79 -12.02 4.42 -32.48
CA LEU A 79 -11.93 5.21 -33.70
C LEU A 79 -10.52 5.76 -33.98
N ASP A 80 -9.66 5.82 -32.96
CA ASP A 80 -8.34 6.44 -33.05
C ASP A 80 -7.31 5.63 -32.25
N LYS A 81 -7.20 4.34 -32.60
CA LYS A 81 -6.19 3.45 -32.00
C LYS A 81 -4.88 3.55 -32.78
N ILE A 82 -3.79 3.64 -32.03
CA ILE A 82 -2.43 3.51 -32.53
C ILE A 82 -1.81 2.19 -32.04
N PRO A 83 -0.88 1.58 -32.78
CA PRO A 83 -0.16 0.40 -32.30
C PRO A 83 0.67 0.72 -31.06
N PHE A 84 0.88 -0.28 -30.19
CA PHE A 84 1.68 -0.09 -28.97
C PHE A 84 3.13 0.29 -29.29
N HIS A 85 3.75 -0.45 -30.21
CA HIS A 85 5.06 -0.13 -30.76
C HIS A 85 4.88 0.69 -32.06
N PRO A 86 5.65 1.78 -32.26
CA PRO A 86 6.75 2.29 -31.42
C PRO A 86 6.30 3.23 -30.29
N TYR A 87 5.08 3.75 -30.35
CA TYR A 87 4.64 4.91 -29.58
C TYR A 87 4.73 4.74 -28.06
N TYR A 88 4.06 3.74 -27.50
CA TYR A 88 4.06 3.50 -26.07
C TYR A 88 5.35 2.82 -25.61
N THR A 89 6.02 2.03 -26.46
CA THR A 89 7.34 1.46 -26.14
C THR A 89 8.37 2.55 -25.82
N TYR A 90 8.52 3.57 -26.69
CA TYR A 90 9.47 4.66 -26.42
C TYR A 90 9.03 5.54 -25.24
N LYS A 91 7.71 5.77 -25.09
CA LYS A 91 7.18 6.50 -23.93
C LYS A 91 7.51 5.77 -22.62
N ASP A 92 7.37 4.45 -22.58
CA ASP A 92 7.64 3.63 -21.41
C ASP A 92 9.14 3.59 -21.11
N ILE A 93 10.01 3.47 -22.13
CA ILE A 93 11.47 3.56 -21.96
C ILE A 93 11.87 4.89 -21.30
N MET A 94 11.25 6.00 -21.72
CA MET A 94 11.48 7.30 -21.09
C MET A 94 10.97 7.34 -19.63
N GLY A 95 9.82 6.72 -19.35
CA GLY A 95 9.31 6.59 -17.98
C GLY A 95 10.27 5.78 -17.09
N PHE A 96 10.76 4.64 -17.58
CA PHE A 96 11.72 3.79 -16.87
C PHE A 96 13.06 4.49 -16.66
N SER A 97 13.56 5.27 -17.63
CA SER A 97 14.81 6.00 -17.47
C SER A 97 14.71 7.06 -16.36
N ILE A 98 13.59 7.78 -16.28
CA ILE A 98 13.33 8.73 -15.19
C ILE A 98 13.24 8.00 -13.84
N MET A 99 12.47 6.90 -13.78
CA MET A 99 12.29 6.12 -12.54
C MET A 99 13.62 5.54 -12.04
N LEU A 100 14.42 4.92 -12.92
CA LEU A 100 15.73 4.36 -12.57
C LEU A 100 16.73 5.45 -12.21
N GLY A 101 16.68 6.60 -12.90
CA GLY A 101 17.48 7.78 -12.53
C GLY A 101 17.16 8.28 -11.13
N ALA A 102 15.88 8.42 -10.79
CA ALA A 102 15.46 8.80 -9.43
C ALA A 102 15.88 7.78 -8.37
N LEU A 103 15.74 6.48 -8.66
CA LEU A 103 16.19 5.41 -7.77
C LEU A 103 17.70 5.44 -7.55
N ALA A 104 18.49 5.64 -8.62
CA ALA A 104 19.94 5.73 -8.55
C ALA A 104 20.39 6.96 -7.75
N ILE A 105 19.71 8.10 -7.90
CA ILE A 105 19.97 9.31 -7.12
C ILE A 105 19.71 9.04 -5.63
N LEU A 106 18.54 8.47 -5.30
CA LEU A 106 18.19 8.14 -3.92
C LEU A 106 19.21 7.17 -3.30
N SER A 107 19.53 6.07 -3.99
CA SER A 107 20.43 5.04 -3.46
C SER A 107 21.87 5.50 -3.34
N SER A 108 22.36 6.34 -4.26
CA SER A 108 23.76 6.77 -4.28
C SER A 108 24.02 7.99 -3.38
N PHE A 109 23.10 8.96 -3.35
CA PHE A 109 23.31 10.23 -2.66
C PHE A 109 22.58 10.34 -1.32
N ALA A 110 21.46 9.63 -1.13
CA ALA A 110 20.66 9.73 0.09
C ALA A 110 19.99 8.39 0.49
N PRO A 111 20.76 7.29 0.64
CA PRO A 111 20.20 5.94 0.79
C PRO A 111 19.29 5.77 2.02
N ASN A 112 19.52 6.57 3.06
CA ASN A 112 18.79 6.49 4.32
C ASN A 112 17.66 7.55 4.44
N LEU A 113 17.43 8.36 3.40
CA LEU A 113 16.47 9.48 3.45
C LEU A 113 15.03 9.05 3.78
N LEU A 114 14.63 7.89 3.27
CA LEU A 114 13.27 7.35 3.47
C LEU A 114 13.21 6.28 4.59
N GLY A 115 14.33 6.02 5.27
CA GLY A 115 14.44 5.02 6.33
C GLY A 115 14.29 5.62 7.73
N ASP A 116 14.31 4.76 8.74
CA ASP A 116 14.30 5.16 10.15
C ASP A 116 15.62 4.75 10.83
N PRO A 117 16.32 5.69 11.52
CA PRO A 117 17.60 5.40 12.17
C PRO A 117 17.51 4.30 13.23
N ASP A 118 16.37 4.12 13.89
CA ASP A 118 16.17 3.08 14.90
C ASP A 118 16.18 1.67 14.30
N ASN A 119 16.16 1.52 12.96
CA ASN A 119 16.35 0.22 12.33
C ASN A 119 17.82 -0.19 12.16
N PHE A 120 18.78 0.70 12.44
CA PHE A 120 20.20 0.35 12.52
C PHE A 120 20.62 -0.21 13.89
N THR A 121 19.79 -0.05 14.91
CA THR A 121 20.01 -0.69 16.21
C THR A 121 19.39 -2.09 16.22
N PRO A 122 20.11 -3.13 16.71
CA PRO A 122 19.53 -4.47 16.85
C PRO A 122 18.25 -4.47 17.69
N ALA A 123 17.36 -5.42 17.43
CA ALA A 123 16.10 -5.54 18.17
C ALA A 123 16.36 -5.85 19.66
N ASN A 124 15.68 -5.14 20.55
CA ASN A 124 15.64 -5.46 21.98
C ASN A 124 14.18 -5.64 22.40
N PRO A 125 13.72 -6.87 22.69
CA PRO A 125 12.35 -7.15 23.11
C PRO A 125 11.94 -6.46 24.42
N LEU A 126 12.89 -5.95 25.21
CA LEU A 126 12.64 -5.32 26.50
C LEU A 126 12.60 -3.78 26.43
N VAL A 127 12.97 -3.19 25.29
CA VAL A 127 13.08 -1.74 25.15
C VAL A 127 12.36 -1.28 23.88
N THR A 128 11.20 -0.64 24.06
CA THR A 128 10.46 0.03 22.98
C THR A 128 11.13 1.35 22.62
N PRO A 129 11.39 1.63 21.33
CA PRO A 129 11.76 2.97 20.88
C PRO A 129 10.72 4.02 21.30
N PRO A 130 11.13 5.27 21.54
CA PRO A 130 10.24 6.33 22.01
C PRO A 130 9.13 6.68 21.01
N HIS A 131 9.40 6.57 19.70
CA HIS A 131 8.47 6.93 18.64
C HIS A 131 8.35 5.83 17.58
N ILE A 132 7.78 4.68 17.96
CA ILE A 132 7.52 3.57 17.03
C ILE A 132 6.49 4.01 15.98
N LYS A 133 6.85 3.88 14.70
CA LYS A 133 6.00 4.15 13.53
C LYS A 133 6.33 3.16 12.41
N PRO A 134 5.39 2.89 11.49
CA PRO A 134 5.70 2.14 10.28
C PRO A 134 6.46 3.01 9.27
N GLU A 135 6.90 2.40 8.18
CA GLU A 135 7.48 3.09 7.05
C GLU A 135 6.48 4.09 6.42
N TRP A 136 7.03 5.11 5.75
CA TRP A 136 6.28 6.30 5.31
C TRP A 136 5.02 5.99 4.47
N TYR A 137 5.07 4.93 3.66
CA TYR A 137 3.95 4.53 2.78
C TYR A 137 2.76 3.92 3.52
N PHE A 138 2.90 3.62 4.82
CA PHE A 138 1.80 3.16 5.68
C PHE A 138 1.29 4.24 6.64
N LEU A 139 1.91 5.42 6.71
CA LEU A 139 1.58 6.44 7.71
C LEU A 139 0.13 6.91 7.63
N PHE A 140 -0.43 7.09 6.42
CA PHE A 140 -1.82 7.50 6.27
C PHE A 140 -2.81 6.54 6.95
N ALA A 141 -2.55 5.23 6.82
CA ALA A 141 -3.39 4.18 7.35
C ALA A 141 -3.17 4.03 8.87
N TYR A 142 -1.93 4.23 9.32
CA TYR A 142 -1.57 4.29 10.73
C TYR A 142 -2.22 5.49 11.46
N ALA A 143 -2.30 6.65 10.82
CA ALA A 143 -3.03 7.81 11.35
C ALA A 143 -4.52 7.50 11.52
N ILE A 144 -5.15 6.85 10.53
CA ILE A 144 -6.56 6.40 10.62
C ILE A 144 -6.75 5.43 11.79
N LEU A 145 -5.87 4.43 11.94
CA LEU A 145 -5.90 3.47 13.04
C LEU A 145 -5.86 4.17 14.42
N ARG A 146 -4.94 5.14 14.60
CA ARG A 146 -4.77 5.87 15.85
C ARG A 146 -5.87 6.89 16.14
N SER A 147 -6.62 7.33 15.13
CA SER A 147 -7.68 8.34 15.27
C SER A 147 -8.91 7.80 16.01
N ILE A 148 -9.05 6.48 16.15
CA ILE A 148 -10.20 5.85 16.80
C ILE A 148 -9.80 5.32 18.18
N PRO A 149 -10.37 5.85 19.29
CA PRO A 149 -10.03 5.44 20.66
C PRO A 149 -10.70 4.11 21.06
N ASN A 150 -10.70 3.13 20.16
CA ASN A 150 -11.19 1.78 20.37
C ASN A 150 -10.36 0.80 19.53
N LYS A 151 -9.82 -0.25 20.15
CA LYS A 151 -8.94 -1.21 19.45
C LYS A 151 -9.61 -1.87 18.25
N LEU A 152 -10.82 -2.41 18.42
CA LEU A 152 -11.55 -3.06 17.33
C LEU A 152 -11.95 -2.04 16.25
N GLY A 153 -12.48 -0.88 16.66
CA GLY A 153 -12.87 0.19 15.74
C GLY A 153 -11.70 0.68 14.90
N GLY A 154 -10.53 0.89 15.50
CA GLY A 154 -9.31 1.28 14.80
C GLY A 154 -8.85 0.22 13.79
N VAL A 155 -8.85 -1.06 14.17
CA VAL A 155 -8.48 -2.16 13.27
C VAL A 155 -9.45 -2.27 12.09
N LEU A 156 -10.76 -2.12 12.34
CA LEU A 156 -11.76 -2.11 11.26
C LEU A 156 -11.59 -0.90 10.34
N ALA A 157 -11.29 0.29 10.87
CA ALA A 157 -11.05 1.47 10.06
C ALA A 157 -9.78 1.36 9.21
N LEU A 158 -8.71 0.77 9.74
CA LEU A 158 -7.51 0.43 8.98
C LEU A 158 -7.83 -0.52 7.82
N LEU A 159 -8.63 -1.57 8.08
CA LEU A 159 -9.06 -2.48 7.02
C LEU A 159 -9.91 -1.77 5.96
N PHE A 160 -10.82 -0.91 6.41
CA PHE A 160 -11.69 -0.14 5.51
C PHE A 160 -10.94 0.91 4.70
N SER A 161 -9.85 1.49 5.20
CA SER A 161 -9.08 2.48 4.43
C SER A 161 -8.50 1.91 3.13
N ILE A 162 -8.34 0.59 3.04
CA ILE A 162 -7.89 -0.11 1.83
C ILE A 162 -9.09 -0.75 1.11
N THR A 163 -9.92 -1.50 1.82
CA THR A 163 -11.02 -2.27 1.21
C THR A 163 -12.15 -1.40 0.66
N ILE A 164 -12.26 -0.14 1.07
CA ILE A 164 -13.21 0.83 0.49
C ILE A 164 -13.01 1.02 -1.02
N LEU A 165 -11.81 0.76 -1.54
CA LEU A 165 -11.53 0.82 -2.99
C LEU A 165 -12.40 -0.16 -3.79
N PHE A 166 -12.83 -1.29 -3.21
CA PHE A 166 -13.72 -2.23 -3.87
C PHE A 166 -15.16 -1.71 -4.02
N LEU A 167 -15.56 -0.71 -3.23
CA LEU A 167 -16.88 -0.08 -3.32
C LEU A 167 -16.93 1.01 -4.40
N MET A 168 -15.78 1.42 -4.95
CA MET A 168 -15.70 2.50 -5.94
C MET A 168 -16.53 2.25 -7.21
N PRO A 169 -16.58 1.04 -7.81
CA PRO A 169 -17.40 0.81 -9.00
C PRO A 169 -18.91 0.90 -8.72
N ILE A 170 -19.34 0.43 -7.54
CA ILE A 170 -20.77 0.32 -7.17
C ILE A 170 -21.32 1.69 -6.73
N SER A 171 -20.47 2.53 -6.14
CA SER A 171 -20.82 3.89 -5.71
C SER A 171 -20.76 4.94 -6.83
N HIS A 172 -20.41 4.56 -8.06
CA HIS A 172 -20.32 5.49 -9.18
C HIS A 172 -21.70 5.95 -9.66
N THR A 173 -22.05 7.21 -9.43
CA THR A 173 -23.37 7.79 -9.78
C THR A 173 -23.39 8.58 -11.09
N SER A 174 -22.22 8.95 -11.60
CA SER A 174 -22.11 9.81 -12.78
C SER A 174 -22.45 9.07 -14.07
N LYS A 175 -23.00 9.81 -15.05
CA LYS A 175 -23.18 9.30 -16.42
C LYS A 175 -21.91 9.41 -17.27
N GLN A 176 -20.96 10.23 -16.85
CA GLN A 176 -19.63 10.34 -17.46
C GLN A 176 -18.61 9.52 -16.65
N ARG A 177 -17.87 8.65 -17.35
CA ARG A 177 -16.90 7.72 -16.75
C ARG A 177 -15.76 8.44 -16.01
N ASN A 178 -15.11 9.39 -16.68
CA ASN A 178 -13.92 10.08 -16.15
C ASN A 178 -14.23 11.45 -15.54
N SER A 179 -13.30 11.97 -14.74
CA SER A 179 -13.42 13.29 -14.08
C SER A 179 -12.97 14.47 -14.94
N MET A 180 -12.45 14.25 -16.15
CA MET A 180 -11.90 15.30 -17.02
C MET A 180 -12.88 16.46 -17.25
N PHE A 181 -14.15 16.14 -17.49
CA PHE A 181 -15.23 17.10 -17.73
C PHE A 181 -16.15 17.30 -16.51
N ARG A 182 -15.69 16.94 -15.30
CA ARG A 182 -16.47 17.03 -14.05
C ARG A 182 -15.73 17.89 -13.01
N PRO A 183 -15.81 19.23 -13.10
CA PRO A 183 -15.04 20.13 -12.24
C PRO A 183 -15.18 19.83 -10.75
N LEU A 184 -16.42 19.65 -10.26
CA LEU A 184 -16.68 19.35 -8.85
C LEU A 184 -16.08 18.01 -8.40
N THR A 185 -16.14 16.97 -9.24
CA THR A 185 -15.51 15.68 -8.89
C THR A 185 -13.99 15.79 -8.93
N LYS A 186 -13.44 16.58 -9.86
CA LYS A 186 -12.00 16.83 -9.96
C LYS A 186 -11.48 17.59 -8.73
N THR A 187 -12.21 18.58 -8.23
CA THR A 187 -11.84 19.29 -6.99
C THR A 187 -11.90 18.36 -5.78
N LEU A 188 -12.97 17.56 -5.63
CA LEU A 188 -13.08 16.57 -4.54
C LEU A 188 -11.98 15.51 -4.58
N PHE A 189 -11.56 15.07 -5.78
CA PHE A 189 -10.42 14.18 -5.94
C PHE A 189 -9.13 14.80 -5.40
N TRP A 190 -8.85 16.07 -5.70
CA TRP A 190 -7.66 16.74 -5.16
C TRP A 190 -7.74 17.00 -3.66
N VAL A 191 -8.94 17.26 -3.12
CA VAL A 191 -9.17 17.31 -1.67
C VAL A 191 -8.85 15.95 -1.03
N LEU A 192 -9.26 14.83 -1.64
CA LEU A 192 -8.91 13.49 -1.16
C LEU A 192 -7.38 13.26 -1.16
N ILE A 193 -6.68 13.63 -2.23
CA ILE A 193 -5.21 13.51 -2.31
C ILE A 193 -4.54 14.36 -1.21
N ALA A 194 -4.95 15.62 -1.04
CA ALA A 194 -4.43 16.49 0.00
C ALA A 194 -4.69 15.92 1.40
N ASN A 195 -5.89 15.37 1.65
CA ASN A 195 -6.22 14.73 2.91
C ASN A 195 -5.35 13.49 3.19
N THR A 196 -5.08 12.65 2.18
CA THR A 196 -4.16 11.52 2.33
C THR A 196 -2.73 11.97 2.64
N LEU A 197 -2.25 13.07 2.04
CA LEU A 197 -0.94 13.65 2.38
C LEU A 197 -0.90 14.18 3.82
N ILE A 198 -1.98 14.82 4.28
CA ILE A 198 -2.10 15.27 5.68
C ILE A 198 -2.10 14.06 6.63
N LEU A 199 -2.82 12.98 6.30
CA LEU A 199 -2.80 11.74 7.09
C LEU A 199 -1.42 11.10 7.13
N THR A 200 -0.63 11.16 6.06
CA THR A 200 0.77 10.70 6.05
C THR A 200 1.66 11.54 6.98
N TRP A 201 1.32 12.82 7.19
CA TRP A 201 2.10 13.73 8.04
C TRP A 201 1.77 13.58 9.54
N ILE A 202 0.54 13.20 9.91
CA ILE A 202 0.05 13.02 11.30
C ILE A 202 0.56 11.72 11.95
#